data_AF-A0A484HDT2-F1
#
_entry.id   AF-A0A484HDT2-F1
#
_cell.length_a   1.000
_cell.length_b   1.000
_cell.length_c   1.000
_cell.angle_alpha   90.00
_cell.angle_beta   90.00
_cell.angle_gamma   90.00
#
_symmetry.space_group_name_H-M   'P 1'
#
loop_
_entity.id
_entity.type
_entity.pdbx_description
1 polymer ?
#
loop_
_entity_poly.entity_id
_entity_poly.type
_entity_poly.pdbx_seq_one_letter_code
_entity_poly.pdbx_strand_id
1 'polypeptide(L)'
;MTKKKYFFARAAILFLAGIVMIFPPAIGGAEKAPVSSAPRSGNMTMDSMDVFGPPERPRVMFPHDAHVRALEKKGGDCSACHMSEGGKFSIHFKRTADLDKKALVEIYHRECALCHRQTAVTREKTGPTTCGGCHDAKKTAPSFENPVEFDKRIHFRHTSSLEKDSDPTCGRCHHEYDEKKKALFYARGKEGSCRYCHKEKREDNRSSMREAAHVSCVGCHAQTLSQKKKTGPVLCGQCHSAEWAEQVSRPSLVTRMKMKQPDAVFIKKTAEGQKLAKTPRMGRVPFDHENHEAYNDTCRVCHHASLDSCVECHSLKGSEKGRGVRLEQAMHRTGAAQSCVGCHEAVKHTKDCGGCHWEIPSSPQENPDSCKACHMEPVAESGAGGKAGELKGVSARKVLDQVKREGHHEFKKDEIPEKVRIDSMSDEYEPVDMPHGKIILKLSENIKNNKLALYFHRDKTTLCQGCHHNSPPSQKPPGCAECHGKPFDEKDISKPGLKAAYHMQCMECHRIMDIQKPASTDCLGCHDEKKSKK
;
A
#
# COMPACT_ATOMS: atom_id res chain seq x y z
N MET A 1 45.93 -59.16 25.81
CA MET A 1 46.86 -60.24 25.40
C MET A 1 46.31 -60.93 24.17
N THR A 2 47.16 -61.06 23.14
CA THR A 2 47.13 -62.01 22.00
C THR A 2 45.82 -62.18 21.19
N LYS A 3 45.70 -61.68 19.95
CA LYS A 3 46.37 -62.01 18.66
C LYS A 3 45.60 -63.05 17.82
N LYS A 4 45.59 -62.76 16.51
CA LYS A 4 45.40 -63.61 15.30
C LYS A 4 43.95 -63.78 14.83
N LYS A 5 43.52 -63.16 13.72
CA LYS A 5 43.88 -63.38 12.28
C LYS A 5 43.76 -64.84 11.88
N TYR A 6 42.85 -65.18 10.97
CA TYR A 6 43.17 -65.98 9.78
C TYR A 6 42.27 -65.56 8.60
N PHE A 7 42.91 -65.50 7.45
CA PHE A 7 42.48 -65.05 6.13
C PHE A 7 42.55 -66.27 5.19
N PHE A 8 41.96 -66.16 3.99
CA PHE A 8 41.94 -67.11 2.86
C PHE A 8 40.81 -68.15 2.92
N ALA A 9 40.07 -68.45 1.85
CA ALA A 9 40.48 -68.46 0.45
C ALA A 9 39.35 -68.07 -0.52
N ARG A 10 39.79 -67.64 -1.70
CA ARG A 10 39.03 -67.28 -2.90
C ARG A 10 38.51 -68.52 -3.64
N ALA A 11 37.33 -68.44 -4.21
CA ALA A 11 37.03 -69.05 -5.52
C ALA A 11 35.95 -68.20 -6.22
N ALA A 12 36.27 -67.75 -7.42
CA ALA A 12 35.39 -67.01 -8.32
C ALA A 12 34.93 -67.94 -9.46
N ILE A 13 34.00 -67.42 -10.30
CA ILE A 13 33.39 -67.97 -11.53
C ILE A 13 31.98 -68.53 -11.27
N LEU A 14 30.90 -68.18 -11.99
CA LEU A 14 30.43 -67.03 -12.78
C LEU A 14 29.07 -67.49 -13.35
N PHE A 15 28.15 -66.54 -13.54
CA PHE A 15 26.92 -66.60 -14.37
C PHE A 15 25.74 -67.51 -13.96
N LEU A 16 24.65 -66.87 -13.52
CA LEU A 16 23.43 -66.78 -14.32
C LEU A 16 22.53 -65.63 -13.82
N ALA A 17 22.16 -64.78 -14.77
CA ALA A 17 21.35 -63.60 -14.58
C ALA A 17 19.90 -63.97 -14.23
N GLY A 18 19.42 -63.48 -13.09
CA GLY A 18 18.01 -63.40 -12.75
C GLY A 18 17.70 -61.97 -12.32
N ILE A 19 17.09 -61.20 -13.23
CA ILE A 19 16.56 -59.86 -12.93
C ILE A 19 15.38 -60.05 -11.97
N VAL A 20 15.61 -59.80 -10.69
CA VAL A 20 14.55 -59.56 -9.71
C VAL A 20 14.48 -58.05 -9.51
N MET A 21 13.49 -57.40 -10.15
CA MET A 21 13.09 -56.04 -9.83
C MET A 21 12.47 -56.05 -8.43
N ILE A 22 13.29 -55.77 -7.42
CA ILE A 22 12.82 -55.44 -6.07
C ILE A 22 12.43 -53.96 -6.10
N PHE A 23 11.13 -53.69 -6.20
CA PHE A 23 10.56 -52.40 -5.83
C PHE A 23 10.85 -52.16 -4.33
N PRO A 24 11.54 -51.07 -3.93
CA PRO A 24 11.60 -50.71 -2.53
C PRO A 24 10.18 -50.42 -2.04
N PRO A 25 9.82 -50.82 -0.80
CA PRO A 25 8.54 -50.43 -0.24
C PRO A 25 8.51 -48.91 -0.17
N ALA A 26 7.54 -48.33 -0.89
CA ALA A 26 7.18 -46.94 -0.75
C ALA A 26 6.73 -46.74 0.71
N ILE A 27 7.67 -46.32 1.56
CA ILE A 27 7.35 -45.65 2.81
C ILE A 27 6.68 -44.36 2.37
N GLY A 28 5.36 -44.43 2.24
CA GLY A 28 4.47 -43.29 2.11
C GLY A 28 4.51 -42.50 3.41
N GLY A 29 5.64 -41.86 3.66
CA GLY A 29 5.69 -40.67 4.46
C GLY A 29 4.92 -39.62 3.67
N ALA A 30 3.62 -39.54 3.94
CA ALA A 30 2.90 -38.30 3.76
C ALA A 30 3.63 -37.30 4.66
N GLU A 31 4.66 -36.64 4.12
CA GLU A 31 5.02 -35.31 4.56
C GLU A 31 3.72 -34.53 4.48
N LYS A 32 3.08 -34.38 5.65
CA LYS A 32 2.06 -33.38 5.84
C LYS A 32 2.77 -32.10 5.43
N ALA A 33 2.49 -31.64 4.21
CA ALA A 33 2.74 -30.28 3.81
C ALA A 33 2.36 -29.43 5.03
N PRO A 34 3.25 -28.54 5.51
CA PRO A 34 2.92 -27.70 6.64
C PRO A 34 1.57 -27.09 6.29
N VAL A 35 0.56 -27.40 7.10
CA VAL A 35 -0.75 -26.80 6.96
C VAL A 35 -0.47 -25.33 7.16
N SER A 36 -0.34 -24.61 6.04
CA SER A 36 -0.14 -23.19 6.01
C SER A 36 -1.13 -22.60 7.00
N SER A 37 -0.60 -22.05 8.08
CA SER A 37 -1.37 -21.33 9.08
C SER A 37 -1.74 -19.96 8.52
N ALA A 38 -2.26 -19.92 7.30
CA ALA A 38 -2.98 -18.78 6.79
C ALA A 38 -4.08 -18.46 7.81
N PRO A 39 -4.22 -17.20 8.24
CA PRO A 39 -5.29 -16.82 9.15
C PRO A 39 -6.59 -17.34 8.55
N ARG A 40 -7.34 -18.13 9.33
CA ARG A 40 -8.65 -18.65 8.89
C ARG A 40 -9.55 -17.44 8.70
N SER A 41 -9.52 -16.90 7.49
CA SER A 41 -10.15 -15.67 7.03
C SER A 41 -11.68 -15.73 7.03
N GLY A 42 -12.27 -16.65 7.78
CA GLY A 42 -13.70 -16.79 8.00
C GLY A 42 -14.12 -16.76 9.47
N ASN A 43 -13.20 -16.50 10.41
CA ASN A 43 -13.53 -16.36 11.82
C ASN A 43 -13.87 -14.90 12.15
N MET A 44 -14.94 -14.68 12.89
CA MET A 44 -15.34 -13.35 13.35
C MET A 44 -15.58 -13.35 14.86
N THR A 45 -15.28 -12.24 15.51
CA THR A 45 -15.75 -11.99 16.87
C THR A 45 -17.14 -11.38 16.80
N MET A 46 -18.08 -11.92 17.58
CA MET A 46 -19.42 -11.35 17.75
C MET A 46 -19.34 -10.21 18.78
N ASP A 47 -19.43 -8.97 18.28
CA ASP A 47 -19.27 -7.71 19.03
C ASP A 47 -20.48 -6.77 18.89
N SER A 48 -21.56 -7.22 18.25
CA SER A 48 -22.80 -6.46 18.08
C SER A 48 -23.44 -6.01 19.40
N MET A 49 -23.12 -6.69 20.50
CA MET A 49 -23.62 -6.39 21.83
C MET A 49 -22.86 -5.28 22.55
N ASP A 50 -21.70 -4.87 22.05
CA ASP A 50 -20.84 -3.88 22.70
C ASP A 50 -21.51 -2.50 22.81
N VAL A 51 -22.53 -2.24 21.98
CA VAL A 51 -23.37 -1.04 22.05
C VAL A 51 -24.13 -0.90 23.37
N PHE A 52 -24.34 -2.00 24.11
CA PHE A 52 -25.01 -2.02 25.41
C PHE A 52 -24.04 -1.93 26.60
N GLY A 53 -22.76 -1.68 26.34
CA GLY A 53 -21.70 -1.62 27.35
C GLY A 53 -20.84 -2.89 27.41
N PRO A 54 -19.95 -2.99 28.41
CA PRO A 54 -19.02 -4.10 28.55
C PRO A 54 -19.75 -5.46 28.65
N PRO A 55 -19.24 -6.51 27.98
CA PRO A 55 -19.91 -7.80 27.97
C PRO A 55 -19.74 -8.54 29.31
N GLU A 56 -20.79 -9.21 29.77
CA GLU A 56 -20.81 -10.02 31.01
C GLU A 56 -20.03 -11.34 30.87
N ARG A 57 -19.75 -11.77 29.64
CA ARG A 57 -19.01 -13.00 29.30
C ARG A 57 -18.02 -12.71 28.18
N PRO A 58 -16.98 -13.56 27.99
CA PRO A 58 -16.11 -13.46 26.82
C PRO A 58 -16.91 -13.44 25.52
N ARG A 59 -16.45 -12.66 24.53
CA ARG A 59 -17.11 -12.59 23.22
C ARG A 59 -17.06 -13.94 22.52
N VAL A 60 -18.09 -14.23 21.73
CA VAL A 60 -18.16 -15.49 20.96
C VAL A 60 -17.31 -15.34 19.71
N MET A 61 -16.37 -16.26 19.50
CA MET A 61 -15.70 -16.44 18.22
C MET A 61 -16.57 -17.34 17.34
N PHE A 62 -17.00 -16.81 16.20
CA PHE A 62 -17.88 -17.46 15.25
C PHE A 62 -17.13 -17.77 13.94
N PRO A 63 -16.88 -19.05 13.62
CA PRO A 63 -16.26 -19.45 12.35
C PRO A 63 -17.29 -19.42 11.22
N HIS A 64 -17.59 -18.25 10.66
CA HIS A 64 -18.62 -18.01 9.65
C HIS A 64 -18.47 -18.93 8.43
N ASP A 65 -17.29 -18.98 7.80
CA ASP A 65 -17.08 -19.82 6.61
C ASP A 65 -17.24 -21.33 6.89
N ALA A 66 -16.99 -21.75 8.14
CA ALA A 66 -17.24 -23.15 8.53
C ALA A 66 -18.74 -23.46 8.61
N HIS A 67 -19.55 -22.51 9.08
CA HIS A 67 -21.01 -22.64 9.10
C HIS A 67 -21.57 -22.65 7.68
N VAL A 68 -21.11 -21.76 6.80
CA VAL A 68 -21.56 -21.74 5.40
C VAL A 68 -21.27 -23.08 4.72
N ARG A 69 -20.03 -23.60 4.80
CA ARG A 69 -19.68 -24.91 4.22
C ARG A 69 -20.48 -26.08 4.82
N ALA A 70 -20.85 -25.99 6.10
CA ALA A 70 -21.67 -27.03 6.75
C ALA A 70 -23.13 -26.97 6.26
N LEU A 71 -23.67 -25.78 6.05
CA LEU A 71 -25.02 -25.57 5.51
C LEU A 71 -25.11 -26.00 4.04
N GLU A 72 -24.13 -25.63 3.21
CA GLU A 72 -24.09 -26.01 1.79
C GLU A 72 -24.12 -27.53 1.59
N LYS A 73 -23.40 -28.28 2.43
CA LYS A 73 -23.42 -29.76 2.41
C LYS A 73 -24.79 -30.36 2.69
N LYS A 74 -25.66 -29.61 3.37
CA LYS A 74 -27.05 -30.00 3.69
C LYS A 74 -28.06 -29.37 2.72
N GLY A 75 -27.60 -28.73 1.65
CA GLY A 75 -28.45 -28.01 0.70
C GLY A 75 -29.07 -26.72 1.25
N GLY A 76 -28.58 -26.23 2.40
CA GLY A 76 -28.98 -24.95 2.97
C GLY A 76 -28.23 -23.77 2.36
N ASP A 77 -28.77 -22.57 2.53
CA ASP A 77 -28.21 -21.33 2.02
C ASP A 77 -28.14 -20.23 3.11
N CYS A 78 -27.85 -19.00 2.71
CA CYS A 78 -27.75 -17.85 3.61
C CYS A 78 -29.05 -17.59 4.41
N SER A 79 -30.22 -17.95 3.86
CA SER A 79 -31.52 -17.72 4.50
C SER A 79 -31.72 -18.52 5.79
N ALA A 80 -30.90 -19.57 5.98
CA ALA A 80 -30.87 -20.33 7.22
C ALA A 80 -30.51 -19.46 8.44
N CYS A 81 -29.76 -18.38 8.24
CA CYS A 81 -29.29 -17.48 9.31
C CYS A 81 -29.62 -16.00 9.08
N HIS A 82 -29.85 -15.60 7.84
CA HIS A 82 -30.07 -14.21 7.44
C HIS A 82 -31.47 -14.00 6.89
N MET A 83 -32.11 -12.91 7.31
CA MET A 83 -33.48 -12.59 6.89
C MET A 83 -33.48 -11.67 5.68
N SER A 84 -34.56 -11.71 4.91
CA SER A 84 -34.80 -10.73 3.84
C SER A 84 -36.17 -10.11 4.03
N GLU A 85 -36.24 -8.78 3.95
CA GLU A 85 -37.49 -8.01 4.10
C GLU A 85 -37.54 -6.92 3.04
N GLY A 86 -38.68 -6.79 2.35
CA GLY A 86 -38.83 -5.81 1.26
C GLY A 86 -37.80 -5.98 0.14
N GLY A 87 -37.33 -7.20 -0.10
CA GLY A 87 -36.27 -7.47 -1.08
C GLY A 87 -34.87 -7.03 -0.65
N LYS A 88 -34.65 -6.65 0.63
CA LYS A 88 -33.32 -6.33 1.16
C LYS A 88 -32.82 -7.48 2.02
N PHE A 89 -31.64 -8.00 1.68
CA PHE A 89 -30.97 -9.03 2.47
C PHE A 89 -30.30 -8.40 3.70
N SER A 90 -30.64 -8.92 4.89
CA SER A 90 -30.02 -8.49 6.15
C SER A 90 -28.83 -9.36 6.49
N ILE A 91 -27.65 -8.74 6.62
CA ILE A 91 -26.45 -9.42 7.12
C ILE A 91 -26.49 -9.69 8.63
N HIS A 92 -27.50 -9.18 9.33
CA HIS A 92 -27.67 -9.46 10.74
C HIS A 92 -28.22 -10.86 10.95
N PHE A 93 -27.75 -11.54 12.00
CA PHE A 93 -28.23 -12.87 12.34
C PHE A 93 -29.69 -12.82 12.80
N LYS A 94 -30.57 -13.50 12.05
CA LYS A 94 -32.00 -13.71 12.34
C LYS A 94 -32.79 -12.44 12.70
N ARG A 95 -32.45 -11.31 12.08
CA ARG A 95 -33.19 -10.03 12.26
C ARG A 95 -32.97 -9.07 11.10
N THR A 96 -33.84 -8.07 10.99
CA THR A 96 -33.75 -6.97 10.00
C THR A 96 -33.62 -5.58 10.64
N ALA A 97 -33.78 -5.47 11.95
CA ALA A 97 -33.67 -4.24 12.72
C ALA A 97 -32.80 -4.40 13.97
N ASP A 98 -32.34 -3.28 14.52
CA ASP A 98 -31.71 -3.23 15.84
C ASP A 98 -32.75 -3.60 16.91
N LEU A 99 -32.31 -4.37 17.91
CA LEU A 99 -33.15 -4.89 19.00
C LEU A 99 -32.56 -4.45 20.34
N ASP A 100 -33.36 -4.49 21.40
CA ASP A 100 -32.83 -4.31 22.75
C ASP A 100 -31.90 -5.45 23.18
N LYS A 101 -31.12 -5.22 24.24
CA LYS A 101 -30.15 -6.18 24.78
C LYS A 101 -30.78 -7.55 25.05
N LYS A 102 -31.98 -7.59 25.64
CA LYS A 102 -32.62 -8.85 26.08
C LYS A 102 -33.06 -9.66 24.87
N ALA A 103 -33.74 -9.03 23.92
CA ALA A 103 -34.19 -9.66 22.69
C ALA A 103 -33.00 -10.20 21.85
N LEU A 104 -31.90 -9.44 21.79
CA LEU A 104 -30.71 -9.88 21.05
C LEU A 104 -30.02 -11.10 21.70
N VAL A 105 -29.90 -11.12 23.02
CA VAL A 105 -29.40 -12.29 23.77
C VAL A 105 -30.28 -13.52 23.52
N GLU A 106 -31.59 -13.33 23.55
CA GLU A 106 -32.55 -14.41 23.34
C GLU A 106 -32.43 -15.01 21.94
N ILE A 107 -32.38 -14.18 20.89
CA ILE A 107 -32.21 -14.65 19.51
C ILE A 107 -30.91 -15.44 19.35
N TYR A 108 -29.79 -14.92 19.85
CA TYR A 108 -28.51 -15.63 19.75
C TYR A 108 -28.55 -16.99 20.45
N HIS A 109 -29.01 -17.04 21.69
CA HIS A 109 -29.05 -18.31 22.41
C HIS A 109 -30.05 -19.30 21.82
N ARG A 110 -31.26 -18.84 21.47
CA ARG A 110 -32.32 -19.68 20.94
C ARG A 110 -31.94 -20.27 19.58
N GLU A 111 -31.61 -19.42 18.61
CA GLU A 111 -31.42 -19.84 17.23
C GLU A 111 -30.12 -20.65 17.06
N CYS A 112 -29.03 -20.25 17.73
CA CYS A 112 -27.78 -21.02 17.69
C CYS A 112 -27.93 -22.38 18.39
N ALA A 113 -28.47 -22.40 19.62
CA ALA A 113 -28.57 -23.65 20.37
C ALA A 113 -29.58 -24.62 19.74
N LEU A 114 -30.65 -24.13 19.12
CA LEU A 114 -31.64 -24.97 18.44
C LEU A 114 -30.99 -25.75 17.29
N CYS A 115 -30.28 -25.08 16.39
CA CYS A 115 -29.60 -25.72 15.27
C CYS A 115 -28.53 -26.71 15.75
N HIS A 116 -27.73 -26.33 16.75
CA HIS A 116 -26.70 -27.20 17.30
C HIS A 116 -27.28 -28.47 17.94
N ARG A 117 -28.37 -28.34 18.72
CA ARG A 117 -29.05 -29.48 19.36
C ARG A 117 -29.70 -30.41 18.33
N GLN A 118 -30.38 -29.86 17.33
CA GLN A 118 -31.00 -30.67 16.27
C GLN A 118 -29.93 -31.45 15.48
N THR A 119 -28.80 -30.83 15.18
CA THR A 119 -27.67 -31.50 14.51
C THR A 119 -26.96 -32.52 15.43
N ALA A 120 -26.97 -32.30 16.75
CA ALA A 120 -26.43 -33.27 17.70
C ALA A 120 -27.24 -34.57 17.72
N VAL A 121 -28.57 -34.47 17.59
CA VAL A 121 -29.48 -35.63 17.57
C VAL A 121 -29.21 -36.53 16.35
N THR A 122 -28.83 -35.96 15.21
CA THR A 122 -28.46 -36.71 14.00
C THR A 122 -27.06 -37.34 14.08
N ARG A 123 -26.35 -37.22 15.21
CA ARG A 123 -24.95 -37.66 15.43
C ARG A 123 -23.95 -37.05 14.45
N GLU A 124 -24.29 -35.93 13.82
CA GLU A 124 -23.41 -35.19 12.95
C GLU A 124 -22.48 -34.28 13.75
N LYS A 125 -21.35 -33.88 13.14
CA LYS A 125 -20.47 -32.89 13.74
C LYS A 125 -21.20 -31.56 13.87
N THR A 126 -21.34 -31.07 15.09
CA THR A 126 -22.11 -29.87 15.45
C THR A 126 -21.30 -28.91 16.32
N GLY A 127 -21.83 -27.71 16.51
CA GLY A 127 -21.26 -26.71 17.40
C GLY A 127 -21.59 -26.96 18.88
N PRO A 128 -21.02 -26.14 19.78
CA PRO A 128 -21.22 -26.25 21.22
C PRO A 128 -22.66 -25.99 21.67
N THR A 129 -23.10 -26.69 22.72
CA THR A 129 -24.41 -26.50 23.38
C THR A 129 -24.28 -26.00 24.83
N THR A 130 -23.06 -25.73 25.29
CA THR A 130 -22.73 -25.26 26.65
C THR A 130 -22.17 -23.84 26.61
N CYS A 131 -22.27 -23.12 27.73
CA CYS A 131 -21.82 -21.72 27.83
C CYS A 131 -20.34 -21.56 27.44
N GLY A 132 -19.45 -22.35 28.05
CA GLY A 132 -18.00 -22.29 27.81
C GLY A 132 -17.56 -22.83 26.46
N GLY A 133 -18.44 -23.54 25.74
CA GLY A 133 -18.18 -23.95 24.37
C GLY A 133 -18.24 -22.78 23.39
N CYS A 134 -19.13 -21.81 23.63
CA CYS A 134 -19.27 -20.58 22.84
C CYS A 134 -18.45 -19.41 23.40
N HIS A 135 -18.60 -19.14 24.70
CA HIS A 135 -17.99 -18.02 25.41
C HIS A 135 -16.64 -18.45 26.00
N ASP A 136 -15.63 -18.58 25.12
CA ASP A 136 -14.30 -19.03 25.48
C ASP A 136 -13.29 -17.89 25.31
N ALA A 137 -12.74 -17.38 26.42
CA ALA A 137 -11.75 -16.31 26.40
C ALA A 137 -10.46 -16.68 25.66
N LYS A 138 -10.16 -17.97 25.50
CA LYS A 138 -8.97 -18.44 24.77
C LYS A 138 -9.19 -18.45 23.25
N LYS A 139 -10.44 -18.37 22.79
CA LYS A 139 -10.79 -18.34 21.37
C LYS A 139 -11.07 -16.91 20.93
N THR A 140 -10.05 -16.24 20.43
CA THR A 140 -10.19 -14.94 19.76
C THR A 140 -10.10 -15.12 18.26
N ALA A 141 -10.96 -14.41 17.50
CA ALA A 141 -10.76 -14.35 16.05
C ALA A 141 -9.44 -13.61 15.75
N PRO A 142 -8.61 -14.10 14.82
CA PRO A 142 -7.46 -13.33 14.36
C PRO A 142 -7.97 -12.02 13.73
N SER A 143 -7.24 -10.93 13.97
CA SER A 143 -7.45 -9.69 13.23
C SER A 143 -7.22 -9.95 11.75
N PHE A 144 -8.13 -9.48 10.89
CA PHE A 144 -7.90 -9.54 9.45
C PHE A 144 -6.73 -8.60 9.11
N GLU A 145 -5.64 -9.17 8.60
CA GLU A 145 -4.43 -8.41 8.26
C GLU A 145 -4.64 -7.53 7.01
N ASN A 146 -5.65 -7.84 6.17
CA ASN A 146 -5.89 -7.17 4.90
C ASN A 146 -7.25 -6.43 4.89
N PRO A 147 -7.28 -5.12 5.18
CA PRO A 147 -8.48 -4.32 4.99
C PRO A 147 -8.82 -4.23 3.49
N VAL A 148 -10.09 -4.40 3.15
CA VAL A 148 -10.56 -4.17 1.78
C VAL A 148 -10.58 -2.67 1.51
N GLU A 149 -9.84 -2.25 0.50
CA GLU A 149 -9.91 -0.91 -0.04
C GLU A 149 -10.69 -0.90 -1.36
N PHE A 150 -11.69 -0.04 -1.46
CA PHE A 150 -12.48 0.14 -2.68
C PHE A 150 -11.74 1.11 -3.61
N ASP A 151 -10.73 0.58 -4.29
CA ASP A 151 -9.90 1.34 -5.22
C ASP A 151 -10.64 1.69 -6.53
N LYS A 152 -10.00 2.50 -7.38
CA LYS A 152 -10.54 2.90 -8.68
C LYS A 152 -10.87 1.73 -9.61
N ARG A 153 -10.15 0.60 -9.51
CA ARG A 153 -10.36 -0.59 -10.35
C ARG A 153 -11.62 -1.32 -9.89
N ILE A 154 -11.77 -1.55 -8.59
CA ILE A 154 -12.96 -2.18 -8.03
C ILE A 154 -14.18 -1.28 -8.24
N HIS A 155 -14.04 0.03 -8.02
CA HIS A 155 -15.10 0.98 -8.29
C HIS A 155 -15.54 0.94 -9.76
N PHE A 156 -14.60 0.97 -10.71
CA PHE A 156 -14.90 0.90 -12.13
C PHE A 156 -15.64 -0.38 -12.52
N ARG A 157 -15.23 -1.55 -11.98
CA ARG A 157 -15.94 -2.82 -12.21
C ARG A 157 -17.39 -2.78 -11.76
N HIS A 158 -17.69 -2.04 -10.68
CA HIS A 158 -19.06 -1.87 -10.21
C HIS A 158 -19.82 -0.93 -11.14
N THR A 159 -19.30 0.26 -11.41
CA THR A 159 -19.99 1.23 -12.28
C THR A 159 -20.24 0.65 -13.67
N SER A 160 -19.24 -0.01 -14.27
CA SER A 160 -19.39 -0.65 -15.60
C SER A 160 -20.40 -1.80 -15.63
N SER A 161 -20.63 -2.48 -14.50
CA SER A 161 -21.61 -3.57 -14.40
C SER A 161 -23.04 -3.08 -14.13
N LEU A 162 -23.15 -1.87 -13.56
CA LEU A 162 -24.42 -1.29 -13.14
C LEU A 162 -24.98 -0.30 -14.15
N GLU A 163 -24.13 0.36 -14.95
CA GLU A 163 -24.54 1.28 -16.00
C GLU A 163 -25.31 0.53 -17.11
N LYS A 164 -26.63 0.69 -17.09
CA LYS A 164 -27.50 0.57 -18.26
C LYS A 164 -28.08 1.96 -18.49
N ASP A 165 -27.78 2.56 -19.62
CA ASP A 165 -28.39 3.78 -20.16
C ASP A 165 -28.44 5.02 -19.21
N SER A 166 -27.48 5.93 -19.39
CA SER A 166 -27.59 7.39 -19.20
C SER A 166 -27.97 8.00 -17.84
N ASP A 167 -28.38 7.24 -16.82
CA ASP A 167 -28.69 7.75 -15.47
C ASP A 167 -27.71 7.19 -14.43
N PRO A 168 -27.06 8.00 -13.56
CA PRO A 168 -25.98 7.50 -12.72
C PRO A 168 -26.53 6.55 -11.65
N THR A 169 -26.19 5.27 -11.80
CA THR A 169 -26.43 4.22 -10.79
C THR A 169 -25.70 4.45 -9.46
N CYS A 170 -24.97 5.56 -9.32
CA CYS A 170 -24.31 6.03 -8.10
C CYS A 170 -25.23 5.96 -6.87
N GLY A 171 -26.51 6.34 -7.04
CA GLY A 171 -27.51 6.34 -5.96
C GLY A 171 -27.87 4.96 -5.40
N ARG A 172 -27.41 3.86 -6.03
CA ARG A 172 -27.52 2.51 -5.44
C ARG A 172 -26.60 2.32 -4.25
N CYS A 173 -25.52 3.10 -4.17
CA CYS A 173 -24.48 2.96 -3.15
C CYS A 173 -24.29 4.26 -2.35
N HIS A 174 -24.24 5.41 -3.03
CA HIS A 174 -24.02 6.71 -2.41
C HIS A 174 -25.31 7.31 -1.89
N HIS A 175 -25.24 7.83 -0.67
CA HIS A 175 -26.34 8.52 -0.02
C HIS A 175 -25.85 9.66 0.85
N GLU A 176 -26.76 10.60 1.10
CA GLU A 176 -26.68 11.66 2.10
C GLU A 176 -27.87 11.55 3.04
N TYR A 177 -27.79 12.19 4.21
CA TYR A 177 -28.87 12.20 5.19
C TYR A 177 -29.66 13.51 5.13
N ASP A 178 -30.98 13.43 4.97
CA ASP A 178 -31.90 14.56 5.10
C ASP A 178 -32.45 14.59 6.53
N GLU A 179 -32.00 15.56 7.35
CA GLU A 179 -32.44 15.71 8.74
C GLU A 179 -33.95 15.99 8.87
N LYS A 180 -34.54 16.71 7.90
CA LYS A 180 -35.97 17.06 7.93
C LYS A 180 -36.84 15.85 7.63
N LYS A 181 -36.44 15.06 6.64
CA LYS A 181 -37.15 13.83 6.25
C LYS A 181 -36.74 12.61 7.06
N LYS A 182 -35.68 12.73 7.87
CA LYS A 182 -35.04 11.65 8.64
C LYS A 182 -34.75 10.43 7.76
N ALA A 183 -34.32 10.66 6.52
CA ALA A 183 -34.18 9.62 5.51
C ALA A 183 -32.90 9.81 4.69
N LEU A 184 -32.36 8.69 4.20
CA LEU A 184 -31.24 8.69 3.26
C LEU A 184 -31.74 8.98 1.84
N PHE A 185 -31.01 9.81 1.10
CA PHE A 185 -31.31 10.13 -0.29
C PHE A 185 -30.02 10.21 -1.11
N TYR A 186 -30.12 10.04 -2.43
CA TYR A 186 -28.98 10.23 -3.32
C TYR A 186 -28.80 11.71 -3.67
N ALA A 187 -27.64 12.27 -3.34
CA ALA A 187 -27.25 13.62 -3.70
C ALA A 187 -26.23 13.60 -4.85
N ARG A 188 -26.70 13.82 -6.08
CA ARG A 188 -25.84 13.83 -7.28
C ARG A 188 -24.73 14.88 -7.16
N GLY A 189 -23.48 14.48 -7.40
CA GLY A 189 -22.29 15.31 -7.30
C GLY A 189 -21.71 15.43 -5.89
N LYS A 190 -22.25 14.72 -4.90
CA LYS A 190 -21.71 14.63 -3.53
C LYS A 190 -21.20 13.23 -3.18
N GLU A 191 -21.00 12.37 -4.18
CA GLU A 191 -20.44 11.05 -4.00
C GLU A 191 -19.02 11.15 -3.41
N GLY A 192 -18.71 10.27 -2.46
CA GLY A 192 -17.45 10.24 -1.76
C GLY A 192 -17.20 8.91 -1.09
N SER A 193 -16.04 8.76 -0.45
CA SER A 193 -15.72 7.54 0.29
C SER A 193 -16.66 7.39 1.48
N CYS A 194 -17.15 6.17 1.71
CA CYS A 194 -17.96 5.85 2.90
C CYS A 194 -17.25 6.28 4.20
N ARG A 195 -15.90 6.25 4.21
CA ARG A 195 -15.04 6.60 5.36
C ARG A 195 -15.11 8.08 5.77
N TYR A 196 -15.68 8.94 4.93
CA TYR A 196 -15.90 10.34 5.28
C TYR A 196 -16.96 10.48 6.37
N CYS A 197 -17.97 9.62 6.37
CA CYS A 197 -19.08 9.67 7.34
C CYS A 197 -19.10 8.45 8.28
N HIS A 198 -18.90 7.25 7.75
CA HIS A 198 -18.78 6.04 8.56
C HIS A 198 -17.36 5.97 9.13
N LYS A 199 -17.24 5.86 10.45
CA LYS A 199 -15.95 5.80 11.16
C LYS A 199 -15.69 4.40 11.70
N GLU A 200 -14.61 4.23 12.45
CA GLU A 200 -14.28 2.94 13.06
C GLU A 200 -15.39 2.46 14.01
N LYS A 201 -15.97 3.39 14.76
CA LYS A 201 -17.09 3.15 15.67
C LYS A 201 -18.36 3.78 15.11
N ARG A 202 -19.50 3.30 15.61
CA ARG A 202 -20.81 3.91 15.36
C ARG A 202 -20.83 5.30 16.00
N GLU A 203 -21.35 6.28 15.27
CA GLU A 203 -21.54 7.66 15.74
C GLU A 203 -22.98 8.07 15.46
N ASP A 204 -23.74 8.42 16.50
CA ASP A 204 -25.17 8.74 16.39
C ASP A 204 -25.96 7.65 15.64
N ASN A 205 -26.63 8.02 14.55
CA ASN A 205 -27.35 7.14 13.62
C ASN A 205 -26.47 6.59 12.47
N ARG A 206 -25.16 6.87 12.45
CA ARG A 206 -24.22 6.39 11.42
C ARG A 206 -23.51 5.13 11.88
N SER A 207 -23.75 4.03 11.19
CA SER A 207 -23.08 2.75 11.44
C SER A 207 -21.55 2.86 11.27
N SER A 208 -20.82 1.93 11.88
CA SER A 208 -19.36 1.83 11.66
C SER A 208 -19.05 1.49 10.20
N MET A 209 -17.83 1.78 9.74
CA MET A 209 -17.36 1.39 8.40
C MET A 209 -17.46 -0.11 8.16
N ARG A 210 -17.15 -0.92 9.19
CA ARG A 210 -17.22 -2.38 9.10
C ARG A 210 -18.66 -2.82 8.83
N GLU A 211 -19.60 -2.27 9.60
CA GLU A 211 -21.01 -2.59 9.44
C GLU A 211 -21.57 -2.07 8.11
N ALA A 212 -21.33 -0.79 7.78
CA ALA A 212 -21.77 -0.17 6.54
C ALA A 212 -21.28 -0.93 5.29
N ALA A 213 -19.99 -1.32 5.26
CA ALA A 213 -19.41 -2.08 4.16
C ALA A 213 -20.03 -3.47 4.04
N HIS A 214 -20.19 -4.21 5.15
CA HIS A 214 -20.80 -5.53 5.07
C HIS A 214 -22.28 -5.46 4.67
N VAL A 215 -23.06 -4.53 5.22
CA VAL A 215 -24.47 -4.35 4.85
C VAL A 215 -24.61 -4.04 3.37
N SER A 216 -23.82 -3.07 2.87
CA SER A 216 -23.93 -2.62 1.48
C SER A 216 -23.34 -3.64 0.50
N CYS A 217 -22.09 -4.04 0.68
CA CYS A 217 -21.37 -4.88 -0.27
C CYS A 217 -21.86 -6.33 -0.21
N VAL A 218 -21.78 -6.97 0.97
CA VAL A 218 -22.15 -8.38 1.13
C VAL A 218 -23.66 -8.56 0.98
N GLY A 219 -24.47 -7.62 1.46
CA GLY A 219 -25.92 -7.66 1.28
C GLY A 219 -26.33 -7.65 -0.20
N CYS A 220 -25.78 -6.73 -0.99
CA CYS A 220 -26.04 -6.69 -2.43
C CYS A 220 -25.50 -7.94 -3.14
N HIS A 221 -24.31 -8.41 -2.77
CA HIS A 221 -23.71 -9.60 -3.39
C HIS A 221 -24.51 -10.87 -3.11
N ALA A 222 -24.92 -11.08 -1.86
CA ALA A 222 -25.72 -12.23 -1.44
C ALA A 222 -27.11 -12.22 -2.09
N GLN A 223 -27.75 -11.06 -2.18
CA GLN A 223 -29.01 -10.91 -2.90
C GLN A 223 -28.86 -11.22 -4.40
N THR A 224 -27.77 -10.77 -5.02
CA THR A 224 -27.52 -11.06 -6.45
C THR A 224 -27.20 -12.54 -6.67
N LEU A 225 -26.51 -13.17 -5.70
CA LEU A 225 -26.22 -14.60 -5.70
C LEU A 225 -27.51 -15.44 -5.59
N SER A 226 -28.45 -15.06 -4.74
CA SER A 226 -29.74 -15.77 -4.61
C SER A 226 -30.58 -15.71 -5.88
N GLN A 227 -30.37 -14.66 -6.70
CA GLN A 227 -30.95 -14.55 -8.04
C GLN A 227 -30.17 -15.35 -9.12
N LYS A 228 -29.16 -16.13 -8.73
CA LYS A 228 -28.28 -16.91 -9.63
C LYS A 228 -27.56 -16.06 -10.68
N LYS A 229 -27.31 -14.78 -10.36
CA LYS A 229 -26.57 -13.86 -11.24
C LYS A 229 -25.11 -13.81 -10.82
N LYS A 230 -24.23 -13.49 -11.78
CA LYS A 230 -22.82 -13.21 -11.50
C LYS A 230 -22.74 -12.02 -10.53
N THR A 231 -21.97 -12.20 -9.46
CA THR A 231 -21.86 -11.23 -8.37
C THR A 231 -20.44 -11.21 -7.82
N GLY A 232 -20.16 -10.28 -6.90
CA GLY A 232 -18.92 -10.24 -6.15
C GLY A 232 -18.87 -11.26 -5.00
N PRO A 233 -17.75 -11.29 -4.25
CA PRO A 233 -17.52 -12.23 -3.16
C PRO A 233 -18.50 -12.05 -1.99
N VAL A 234 -18.85 -13.16 -1.33
CA VAL A 234 -19.77 -13.20 -0.16
C VAL A 234 -19.14 -13.84 1.07
N LEU A 235 -18.02 -14.55 0.93
CA LEU A 235 -17.29 -15.15 2.05
C LEU A 235 -16.17 -14.24 2.53
N CYS A 236 -15.82 -14.31 3.82
CA CYS A 236 -14.87 -13.35 4.38
C CYS A 236 -13.46 -13.57 3.80
N GLY A 237 -13.06 -14.83 3.54
CA GLY A 237 -11.80 -15.16 2.87
C GLY A 237 -11.73 -14.77 1.39
N GLN A 238 -12.86 -14.46 0.76
CA GLN A 238 -12.86 -13.99 -0.63
C GLN A 238 -12.65 -12.47 -0.75
N CYS A 239 -12.65 -11.76 0.38
CA CYS A 239 -12.44 -10.32 0.47
C CYS A 239 -11.19 -9.97 1.30
N HIS A 240 -10.93 -10.71 2.38
CA HIS A 240 -9.92 -10.36 3.37
C HIS A 240 -8.66 -11.24 3.30
N SER A 241 -8.41 -11.90 2.17
CA SER A 241 -7.22 -12.74 1.98
C SER A 241 -6.13 -12.04 1.16
N ALA A 242 -4.91 -12.54 1.29
CA ALA A 242 -3.77 -12.06 0.50
C ALA A 242 -3.98 -12.37 -0.99
N GLU A 243 -4.58 -13.52 -1.31
CA GLU A 243 -4.91 -13.90 -2.70
C GLU A 243 -5.88 -12.91 -3.33
N TRP A 244 -6.88 -12.42 -2.57
CA TRP A 244 -7.77 -11.37 -3.05
C TRP A 244 -7.01 -10.06 -3.29
N ALA A 245 -6.15 -9.66 -2.34
CA ALA A 245 -5.33 -8.46 -2.46
C ALA A 245 -4.45 -8.48 -3.73
N GLU A 246 -3.86 -9.64 -4.05
CA GLU A 246 -3.10 -9.84 -5.29
C GLU A 246 -3.99 -9.80 -6.53
N GLN A 247 -5.19 -10.38 -6.48
CA GLN A 247 -6.11 -10.38 -7.61
C GLN A 247 -6.58 -8.96 -7.99
N VAL A 248 -6.86 -8.11 -6.99
CA VAL A 248 -7.35 -6.74 -7.23
C VAL A 248 -6.25 -5.75 -7.59
N SER A 249 -4.99 -6.04 -7.25
CA SER A 249 -3.84 -5.17 -7.57
C SER A 249 -3.36 -5.29 -9.02
N ARG A 250 -3.85 -6.27 -9.78
CA ARG A 250 -3.49 -6.45 -11.19
C ARG A 250 -3.91 -5.24 -12.04
N PRO A 251 -3.03 -4.76 -12.95
CA PRO A 251 -3.38 -3.66 -13.85
C PRO A 251 -4.64 -3.94 -14.65
N SER A 252 -5.54 -2.96 -14.72
CA SER A 252 -6.73 -3.00 -15.57
C SER A 252 -6.95 -1.63 -16.21
N LEU A 253 -7.56 -1.62 -17.41
CA LEU A 253 -7.96 -0.38 -18.06
C LEU A 253 -9.12 0.23 -17.25
N VAL A 254 -8.85 1.34 -16.58
CA VAL A 254 -9.84 2.07 -15.79
C VAL A 254 -10.06 3.44 -16.44
N THR A 255 -11.31 3.72 -16.79
CA THR A 255 -11.69 5.06 -17.23
C THR A 255 -11.69 6.02 -16.05
N ARG A 256 -11.21 7.25 -16.27
CA ARG A 256 -11.20 8.31 -15.25
C ARG A 256 -12.62 8.57 -14.72
N MET A 257 -12.77 8.56 -13.39
CA MET A 257 -14.05 8.82 -12.71
C MET A 257 -14.38 10.31 -12.77
N LYS A 258 -15.42 10.72 -13.49
CA LYS A 258 -15.77 12.14 -13.65
C LYS A 258 -16.72 12.61 -12.55
N MET A 259 -16.22 13.47 -11.67
CA MET A 259 -16.87 14.07 -10.50
C MET A 259 -16.71 15.61 -10.49
N LYS A 260 -16.63 16.23 -11.67
CA LYS A 260 -16.38 17.67 -11.89
C LYS A 260 -15.06 18.20 -11.30
N GLN A 261 -14.13 17.30 -10.98
CA GLN A 261 -12.80 17.66 -10.53
C GLN A 261 -12.02 18.38 -11.66
N PRO A 262 -11.16 19.36 -11.31
CA PRO A 262 -10.33 20.04 -12.31
C PRO A 262 -9.23 19.10 -12.83
N ASP A 263 -8.77 19.32 -14.06
CA ASP A 263 -7.61 18.60 -14.60
C ASP A 263 -6.30 19.18 -14.06
N ALA A 264 -6.23 20.50 -14.00
CA ALA A 264 -5.15 21.23 -13.35
C ALA A 264 -5.70 22.41 -12.54
N VAL A 265 -5.14 22.65 -11.37
CA VAL A 265 -5.62 23.68 -10.43
C VAL A 265 -4.47 24.35 -9.72
N PHE A 266 -4.62 25.62 -9.35
CA PHE A 266 -3.69 26.22 -8.39
C PHE A 266 -4.13 25.85 -6.98
N ILE A 267 -3.20 25.37 -6.16
CA ILE A 267 -3.48 25.14 -4.74
C ILE A 267 -3.97 26.45 -4.10
N LYS A 268 -5.20 26.41 -3.59
CA LYS A 268 -5.83 27.56 -2.92
C LYS A 268 -5.06 27.87 -1.64
N LYS A 269 -5.01 29.15 -1.26
CA LYS A 269 -4.37 29.63 -0.01
C LYS A 269 -5.40 30.09 1.04
N THR A 270 -6.67 30.17 0.64
CA THR A 270 -7.81 30.64 1.43
C THR A 270 -9.05 29.88 1.03
N ALA A 271 -9.91 29.63 2.02
CA ALA A 271 -11.25 29.10 1.81
C ALA A 271 -12.12 30.04 0.97
N GLU A 272 -13.20 29.50 0.43
CA GLU A 272 -14.15 30.29 -0.35
C GLU A 272 -14.73 31.47 0.45
N GLY A 273 -14.83 32.65 -0.18
CA GLY A 273 -15.31 33.87 0.47
C GLY A 273 -14.31 34.59 1.40
N GLN A 274 -13.11 34.05 1.65
CA GLN A 274 -12.09 34.70 2.48
C GLN A 274 -11.01 35.41 1.65
N LYS A 275 -10.64 36.63 2.05
CA LYS A 275 -9.53 37.38 1.44
C LYS A 275 -8.21 37.05 2.14
N LEU A 276 -7.11 36.95 1.37
CA LEU A 276 -5.78 36.89 1.97
C LEU A 276 -5.49 38.19 2.72
N ALA A 277 -5.24 38.09 4.02
CA ALA A 277 -4.92 39.26 4.86
C ALA A 277 -3.52 39.85 4.58
N LYS A 278 -2.62 39.09 3.93
CA LYS A 278 -1.24 39.50 3.58
C LYS A 278 -0.79 38.86 2.28
N THR A 279 0.16 39.48 1.59
CA THR A 279 0.82 38.90 0.41
C THR A 279 1.47 37.55 0.80
N PRO A 280 1.21 36.47 0.05
CA PRO A 280 1.79 35.17 0.37
C PRO A 280 3.30 35.16 0.12
N ARG A 281 4.07 34.57 1.05
CA ARG A 281 5.54 34.52 0.99
C ARG A 281 6.10 33.63 -0.11
N MET A 282 5.33 32.63 -0.54
CA MET A 282 5.71 31.68 -1.59
C MET A 282 4.86 31.90 -2.85
N GLY A 283 5.42 31.53 -4.00
CA GLY A 283 4.74 31.49 -5.30
C GLY A 283 3.46 30.65 -5.30
N ARG A 284 2.73 30.65 -6.41
CA ARG A 284 1.55 29.78 -6.58
C ARG A 284 2.02 28.38 -6.94
N VAL A 285 1.26 27.37 -6.52
CA VAL A 285 1.56 25.97 -6.86
C VAL A 285 0.54 25.50 -7.88
N PRO A 286 0.89 25.38 -9.17
CA PRO A 286 0.05 24.69 -10.12
C PRO A 286 0.15 23.18 -9.86
N PHE A 287 -1.00 22.51 -9.82
CA PHE A 287 -1.12 21.10 -9.48
C PHE A 287 -1.83 20.36 -10.62
N ASP A 288 -1.20 19.28 -11.09
CA ASP A 288 -1.70 18.40 -12.14
C ASP A 288 -2.61 17.32 -11.53
N HIS A 289 -3.87 17.67 -11.29
CA HIS A 289 -4.81 16.81 -10.59
C HIS A 289 -5.13 15.54 -11.38
N GLU A 290 -5.30 15.65 -12.70
CA GLU A 290 -5.58 14.51 -13.58
C GLU A 290 -4.50 13.43 -13.52
N ASN A 291 -3.22 13.81 -13.61
CA ASN A 291 -2.14 12.84 -13.53
C ASN A 291 -2.04 12.22 -12.13
N HIS A 292 -2.28 12.99 -11.07
CA HIS A 292 -2.29 12.43 -9.71
C HIS A 292 -3.45 11.45 -9.50
N GLU A 293 -4.60 11.62 -10.14
CA GLU A 293 -5.67 10.60 -10.17
C GLU A 293 -5.19 9.31 -10.85
N ALA A 294 -4.39 9.43 -11.92
CA ALA A 294 -3.84 8.28 -12.63
C ALA A 294 -2.79 7.52 -11.80
N TYR A 295 -1.97 8.23 -11.02
CA TYR A 295 -0.89 7.65 -10.21
C TYR A 295 -1.35 7.06 -8.88
N ASN A 296 -2.56 7.37 -8.44
CA ASN A 296 -3.09 6.91 -7.15
C ASN A 296 -4.28 5.98 -7.32
N ASP A 297 -4.48 5.10 -6.33
CA ASP A 297 -5.54 4.10 -6.36
C ASP A 297 -6.87 4.60 -5.81
N THR A 298 -6.84 5.62 -4.93
CA THR A 298 -8.03 6.26 -4.38
C THR A 298 -7.87 7.76 -4.29
N CYS A 299 -8.99 8.49 -4.31
CA CYS A 299 -8.99 9.92 -3.99
C CYS A 299 -8.61 10.18 -2.53
N ARG A 300 -8.87 9.21 -1.64
CA ARG A 300 -8.69 9.33 -0.18
C ARG A 300 -7.23 9.43 0.26
N VAL A 301 -6.29 9.03 -0.61
CA VAL A 301 -4.86 9.22 -0.35
C VAL A 301 -4.53 10.71 -0.08
N CYS A 302 -5.23 11.63 -0.76
CA CYS A 302 -5.14 13.07 -0.53
C CYS A 302 -6.36 13.58 0.23
N HIS A 303 -7.56 13.27 -0.27
CA HIS A 303 -8.85 13.67 0.30
C HIS A 303 -9.22 12.79 1.49
N HIS A 304 -8.46 12.89 2.58
CA HIS A 304 -8.56 11.94 3.69
C HIS A 304 -9.83 12.10 4.56
N ALA A 305 -10.55 13.22 4.42
CA ALA A 305 -11.74 13.54 5.21
C ALA A 305 -12.98 13.90 4.37
N SER A 306 -12.79 14.61 3.25
CA SER A 306 -13.82 14.93 2.26
C SER A 306 -13.17 15.25 0.91
N LEU A 307 -13.96 15.32 -0.18
CA LEU A 307 -13.49 15.76 -1.50
C LEU A 307 -13.34 17.29 -1.63
N ASP A 308 -13.50 18.03 -0.53
CA ASP A 308 -13.39 19.49 -0.55
C ASP A 308 -11.94 19.95 -0.69
N SER A 309 -11.77 21.26 -0.89
CA SER A 309 -10.43 21.87 -0.93
C SER A 309 -9.74 21.79 0.42
N CYS A 310 -8.43 21.53 0.41
CA CYS A 310 -7.61 21.40 1.62
C CYS A 310 -7.77 22.60 2.56
N VAL A 311 -7.89 23.81 2.01
CA VAL A 311 -7.99 25.07 2.77
C VAL A 311 -9.28 25.24 3.56
N GLU A 312 -10.32 24.44 3.30
CA GLU A 312 -11.55 24.46 4.09
C GLU A 312 -11.30 23.98 5.53
N CYS A 313 -10.25 23.18 5.74
CA CYS A 313 -9.80 22.75 7.07
C CYS A 313 -8.37 23.23 7.39
N HIS A 314 -7.47 23.24 6.42
CA HIS A 314 -6.06 23.58 6.59
C HIS A 314 -5.80 25.02 6.14
N SER A 315 -6.17 25.99 6.97
CA SER A 315 -5.89 27.40 6.72
C SER A 315 -4.41 27.74 6.96
N LEU A 316 -3.97 28.94 6.55
CA LEU A 316 -2.61 29.42 6.83
C LEU A 316 -2.28 29.49 8.33
N LYS A 317 -3.27 29.76 9.18
CA LYS A 317 -3.11 29.80 10.65
C LYS A 317 -3.45 28.47 11.33
N GLY A 318 -4.02 27.52 10.58
CA GLY A 318 -4.72 26.37 11.13
C GLY A 318 -6.17 26.72 11.47
N SER A 319 -7.02 25.69 11.57
CA SER A 319 -8.41 25.84 12.01
C SER A 319 -8.77 24.72 12.98
N GLU A 320 -9.84 24.89 13.75
CA GLU A 320 -10.36 23.83 14.62
C GLU A 320 -10.79 22.60 13.82
N LYS A 321 -11.46 22.79 12.67
CA LYS A 321 -11.84 21.70 11.75
C LYS A 321 -10.63 20.89 11.29
N GLY A 322 -9.51 21.57 11.02
CA GLY A 322 -8.22 20.96 10.68
C GLY A 322 -7.38 20.54 11.88
N ARG A 323 -7.93 20.56 13.11
CA ARG A 323 -7.22 20.26 14.37
C ARG A 323 -5.92 21.06 14.55
N GLY A 324 -5.93 22.32 14.11
CA GLY A 324 -4.79 23.23 14.16
C GLY A 324 -3.72 23.00 13.09
N VAL A 325 -3.85 21.97 12.24
CA VAL A 325 -2.89 21.69 11.15
C VAL A 325 -2.96 22.79 10.11
N ARG A 326 -1.84 23.48 9.91
CA ARG A 326 -1.69 24.59 8.96
C ARG A 326 -1.56 24.09 7.53
N LEU A 327 -1.89 24.93 6.55
CA LEU A 327 -1.72 24.62 5.13
C LEU A 327 -0.30 24.16 4.79
N GLU A 328 0.72 24.81 5.35
CA GLU A 328 2.11 24.43 5.17
C GLU A 328 2.38 22.98 5.62
N GLN A 329 1.87 22.59 6.79
CA GLN A 329 2.04 21.23 7.33
C GLN A 329 1.27 20.21 6.49
N ALA A 330 0.06 20.56 6.04
CA ALA A 330 -0.75 19.69 5.18
C ALA A 330 -0.06 19.38 3.85
N MET A 331 0.78 20.30 3.33
CA MET A 331 1.46 20.15 2.04
C MET A 331 2.88 19.56 2.14
N HIS A 332 3.58 19.73 3.27
CA HIS A 332 5.02 19.43 3.37
C HIS A 332 5.43 18.39 4.43
N ARG A 333 4.50 17.83 5.20
CA ARG A 333 4.86 16.88 6.27
C ARG A 333 5.36 15.53 5.70
N THR A 334 6.67 15.29 5.76
CA THR A 334 7.33 14.05 5.27
C THR A 334 6.72 12.74 5.78
N GLY A 335 6.29 12.70 7.04
CA GLY A 335 5.64 11.52 7.64
C GLY A 335 4.15 11.34 7.33
N ALA A 336 3.59 12.10 6.38
CA ALA A 336 2.17 12.04 6.02
C ALA A 336 1.97 11.89 4.52
N ALA A 337 1.44 10.74 4.09
CA ALA A 337 1.17 10.42 2.69
C ALA A 337 0.11 11.34 2.04
N GLN A 338 -0.69 12.05 2.82
CA GLN A 338 -1.64 13.06 2.33
C GLN A 338 -0.95 14.35 1.87
N SER A 339 0.32 14.56 2.22
CA SER A 339 1.08 15.74 1.84
C SER A 339 1.88 15.49 0.57
N CYS A 340 2.16 16.55 -0.19
CA CYS A 340 2.96 16.47 -1.40
C CYS A 340 4.35 15.89 -1.11
N VAL A 341 5.04 16.46 -0.12
CA VAL A 341 6.39 16.03 0.24
C VAL A 341 6.39 14.63 0.84
N GLY A 342 5.45 14.31 1.73
CA GLY A 342 5.42 12.99 2.37
C GLY A 342 5.07 11.84 1.43
N CYS A 343 4.15 12.05 0.48
CA CYS A 343 3.90 11.06 -0.56
C CYS A 343 5.13 10.87 -1.46
N HIS A 344 5.75 11.96 -1.90
CA HIS A 344 6.96 11.87 -2.74
C HIS A 344 8.13 11.24 -1.99
N GLU A 345 8.27 11.49 -0.68
CA GLU A 345 9.28 10.85 0.17
C GLU A 345 9.07 9.34 0.25
N ALA A 346 7.83 8.89 0.42
CA ALA A 346 7.53 7.46 0.42
C ALA A 346 7.93 6.79 -0.91
N VAL A 347 7.75 7.48 -2.05
CA VAL A 347 8.18 6.97 -3.37
C VAL A 347 9.71 6.85 -3.44
N LYS A 348 10.47 7.78 -2.85
CA LYS A 348 11.93 7.73 -2.85
C LYS A 348 12.50 6.50 -2.15
N HIS A 349 11.77 5.90 -1.21
CA HIS A 349 12.18 4.67 -0.51
C HIS A 349 11.85 3.38 -1.27
N THR A 350 11.26 3.46 -2.47
CA THR A 350 11.02 2.28 -3.31
C THR A 350 12.32 1.71 -3.88
N LYS A 351 12.31 0.43 -4.27
CA LYS A 351 13.48 -0.31 -4.80
C LYS A 351 14.25 0.46 -5.90
N ASP A 352 13.54 1.14 -6.81
CA ASP A 352 14.17 1.83 -7.94
C ASP A 352 14.73 3.22 -7.60
N CYS A 353 14.45 3.75 -6.41
CA CYS A 353 14.83 5.10 -5.99
C CYS A 353 15.71 5.10 -4.73
N GLY A 354 15.46 4.16 -3.82
CA GLY A 354 16.04 4.14 -2.48
C GLY A 354 17.54 3.93 -2.46
N GLY A 355 18.11 3.28 -3.48
CA GLY A 355 19.57 3.13 -3.59
C GLY A 355 20.32 4.47 -3.57
N CYS A 356 19.72 5.53 -4.11
CA CYS A 356 20.27 6.90 -4.03
C CYS A 356 19.65 7.69 -2.86
N HIS A 357 18.34 7.58 -2.65
CA HIS A 357 17.61 8.47 -1.74
C HIS A 357 17.65 8.08 -0.25
N TRP A 358 18.30 6.99 0.15
CA TRP A 358 18.32 6.56 1.55
C TRP A 358 19.17 7.46 2.46
N GLU A 359 20.25 8.04 1.93
CA GLU A 359 21.21 8.85 2.67
C GLU A 359 21.15 10.35 2.33
N ILE A 360 20.54 10.71 1.19
CA ILE A 360 20.43 12.11 0.77
C ILE A 360 19.39 12.79 1.65
N PRO A 361 19.76 13.80 2.47
CA PRO A 361 18.80 14.46 3.32
C PRO A 361 17.74 15.18 2.47
N SER A 362 16.47 14.99 2.84
CA SER A 362 15.32 15.64 2.17
C SER A 362 14.94 16.99 2.79
N SER A 363 15.84 17.64 3.54
CA SER A 363 15.51 18.86 4.29
C SER A 363 15.30 20.08 3.38
N PRO A 364 14.17 20.81 3.51
CA PRO A 364 13.95 22.06 2.77
C PRO A 364 15.00 23.15 3.02
N GLN A 365 15.68 23.13 4.18
CA GLN A 365 16.76 24.08 4.47
C GLN A 365 18.02 23.81 3.63
N GLU A 366 18.22 22.57 3.19
CA GLU A 366 19.44 22.14 2.51
C GLU A 366 19.29 22.17 0.98
N ASN A 367 18.06 22.22 0.47
CA ASN A 367 17.78 22.33 -0.97
C ASN A 367 16.69 23.36 -1.29
N PRO A 368 17.02 24.67 -1.29
CA PRO A 368 16.06 25.74 -1.59
C PRO A 368 15.52 25.69 -3.04
N ASP A 369 16.23 25.04 -3.97
CA ASP A 369 15.76 24.89 -5.35
C ASP A 369 14.63 23.88 -5.48
N SER A 370 14.51 22.93 -4.54
CA SER A 370 13.35 22.04 -4.45
C SER A 370 12.04 22.81 -4.23
N CYS A 371 12.09 23.95 -3.54
CA CYS A 371 10.91 24.80 -3.33
C CYS A 371 10.36 25.31 -4.65
N LYS A 372 11.24 25.69 -5.59
CA LYS A 372 10.88 26.19 -6.92
C LYS A 372 10.33 25.10 -7.84
N ALA A 373 10.38 23.82 -7.44
CA ALA A 373 9.73 22.72 -8.18
C ALA A 373 8.22 22.79 -8.07
N CYS A 374 7.69 23.27 -6.94
CA CYS A 374 6.25 23.41 -6.74
C CYS A 374 5.83 24.89 -6.70
N HIS A 375 6.58 25.74 -6.00
CA HIS A 375 6.29 27.16 -5.87
C HIS A 375 6.84 27.91 -7.07
N MET A 376 5.96 28.19 -8.02
CA MET A 376 6.30 28.90 -9.23
C MET A 376 5.95 30.37 -9.08
N GLU A 377 6.88 31.22 -9.52
CA GLU A 377 6.55 32.60 -9.75
C GLU A 377 5.52 32.67 -10.87
N PRO A 378 4.52 33.54 -10.72
CA PRO A 378 3.61 33.76 -11.81
C PRO A 378 4.35 34.45 -12.94
N VAL A 379 4.41 33.81 -14.11
CA VAL A 379 5.01 34.39 -15.31
C VAL A 379 4.30 35.71 -15.60
N ALA A 380 5.01 36.83 -15.41
CA ALA A 380 4.60 38.08 -16.01
C ALA A 380 4.66 37.86 -17.52
N GLU A 381 3.54 38.01 -18.22
CA GLU A 381 3.60 38.14 -19.67
C GLU A 381 4.54 39.30 -19.95
N SER A 382 5.65 39.02 -20.63
CA SER A 382 6.54 40.02 -21.20
C SER A 382 5.80 40.72 -22.33
N GLY A 383 4.84 41.57 -21.94
CA GLY A 383 4.28 42.67 -22.70
C GLY A 383 4.62 43.93 -21.92
N ALA A 384 5.29 44.87 -22.57
CA ALA A 384 5.74 46.12 -21.98
C ALA A 384 4.65 46.77 -21.10
N GLY A 385 4.94 46.97 -19.81
CA GLY A 385 4.22 47.92 -18.95
C GLY A 385 3.21 47.39 -17.92
N GLY A 386 3.12 46.08 -17.64
CA GLY A 386 2.19 45.54 -16.63
C GLY A 386 2.77 45.48 -15.20
N LYS A 387 2.14 46.16 -14.23
CA LYS A 387 2.51 46.10 -12.79
C LYS A 387 2.39 44.67 -12.25
N ALA A 388 3.40 44.26 -11.46
CA ALA A 388 3.37 43.02 -10.66
C ALA A 388 2.17 43.03 -9.70
N GLY A 389 1.16 42.20 -9.94
CA GLY A 389 0.03 42.09 -9.02
C GLY A 389 -1.25 41.42 -9.54
N GLU A 390 -1.45 41.30 -10.86
CA GLU A 390 -2.69 40.72 -11.40
C GLU A 390 -2.43 39.58 -12.39
N LEU A 391 -2.43 38.34 -11.90
CA LEU A 391 -2.60 37.15 -12.76
C LEU A 391 -4.06 36.83 -12.95
N LYS A 392 -4.79 37.79 -13.51
CA LYS A 392 -6.11 37.49 -14.06
C LYS A 392 -5.87 36.81 -15.41
N GLY A 393 -5.93 35.48 -15.45
CA GLY A 393 -6.11 34.74 -16.72
C GLY A 393 -5.17 33.56 -17.03
N VAL A 394 -4.06 33.36 -16.30
CA VAL A 394 -3.18 32.20 -16.54
C VAL A 394 -3.74 30.95 -15.84
N SER A 395 -4.00 29.88 -16.60
CA SER A 395 -4.46 28.60 -16.05
C SER A 395 -3.29 27.79 -15.47
N ALA A 396 -3.57 26.95 -14.46
CA ALA A 396 -2.54 26.09 -13.88
C ALA A 396 -1.91 25.15 -14.92
N ARG A 397 -2.72 24.69 -15.90
CA ARG A 397 -2.25 23.83 -16.97
C ARG A 397 -1.18 24.51 -17.83
N LYS A 398 -1.39 25.77 -18.24
CA LYS A 398 -0.39 26.53 -19.01
C LYS A 398 0.94 26.62 -18.29
N VAL A 399 0.94 26.84 -16.97
CA VAL A 399 2.19 26.87 -16.19
C VAL A 399 2.87 25.50 -16.16
N LEU A 400 2.10 24.42 -15.99
CA LEU A 400 2.62 23.05 -15.98
C LEU A 400 3.22 22.62 -17.33
N ASP A 401 2.65 23.10 -18.44
CA ASP A 401 3.10 22.78 -19.80
C ASP A 401 4.39 23.55 -20.18
N GLN A 402 4.70 24.64 -19.48
CA GLN A 402 5.94 25.41 -19.68
C GLN A 402 7.17 24.77 -19.01
N VAL A 403 6.96 23.88 -18.04
CA VAL A 403 8.05 23.14 -17.40
C VAL A 403 8.59 22.12 -18.41
N LYS A 404 9.82 22.31 -18.89
CA LYS A 404 10.52 21.31 -19.72
C LYS A 404 10.80 20.07 -18.88
N ARG A 405 10.52 18.88 -19.43
CA ARG A 405 10.58 17.58 -18.72
C ARG A 405 11.48 16.54 -19.40
N GLU A 406 12.33 16.95 -20.35
CA GLU A 406 12.91 16.03 -21.33
C GLU A 406 14.43 15.86 -21.20
N GLY A 407 14.88 14.60 -21.31
CA GLY A 407 16.26 14.25 -21.66
C GLY A 407 17.29 14.28 -20.53
N HIS A 408 16.91 14.58 -19.29
CA HIS A 408 17.87 14.69 -18.17
C HIS A 408 18.45 13.35 -17.71
N HIS A 409 17.81 12.22 -18.02
CA HIS A 409 18.32 10.90 -17.64
C HIS A 409 18.99 10.15 -18.80
N GLU A 410 19.10 10.74 -19.98
CA GLU A 410 19.73 10.09 -21.12
C GLU A 410 21.23 10.41 -21.18
N PHE A 411 22.05 9.38 -21.01
CA PHE A 411 23.52 9.45 -21.05
C PHE A 411 24.05 8.76 -22.31
N LYS A 412 25.03 9.40 -22.97
CA LYS A 412 25.79 8.74 -24.02
C LYS A 412 27.03 8.04 -23.44
N LYS A 413 27.51 6.99 -24.11
CA LYS A 413 28.65 6.19 -23.62
C LYS A 413 29.96 6.98 -23.52
N ASP A 414 30.12 8.03 -24.31
CA ASP A 414 31.26 8.93 -24.32
C ASP A 414 31.19 10.03 -23.24
N GLU A 415 30.03 10.21 -22.60
CA GLU A 415 29.83 11.21 -21.53
C GLU A 415 30.25 10.68 -20.15
N ILE A 416 30.35 9.36 -19.97
CA ILE A 416 30.64 8.71 -18.68
C ILE A 416 31.74 7.65 -18.83
N PRO A 417 32.64 7.48 -17.84
CA PRO A 417 33.63 6.40 -17.87
C PRO A 417 32.95 5.03 -17.90
N GLU A 418 33.42 4.12 -18.76
CA GLU A 418 32.91 2.75 -18.83
C GLU A 418 33.23 1.97 -17.54
N LYS A 419 34.47 2.07 -17.08
CA LYS A 419 34.97 1.49 -15.83
C LYS A 419 35.76 2.53 -15.04
N VAL A 420 35.71 2.41 -13.72
CA VAL A 420 36.52 3.21 -12.80
C VAL A 420 37.28 2.24 -11.90
N ARG A 421 38.61 2.35 -11.89
CA ARG A 421 39.47 1.55 -11.01
C ARG A 421 39.61 2.23 -9.66
N ILE A 422 39.35 1.50 -8.58
CA ILE A 422 39.47 1.96 -7.19
C ILE A 422 40.63 1.21 -6.54
N ASP A 423 41.79 1.88 -6.42
CA ASP A 423 43.06 1.30 -5.95
C ASP A 423 43.63 1.98 -4.70
N SER A 424 42.97 3.03 -4.19
CA SER A 424 43.42 3.85 -3.06
C SER A 424 43.53 3.12 -1.71
N MET A 425 43.04 1.88 -1.62
CA MET A 425 43.03 1.04 -0.40
C MET A 425 43.35 -0.44 -0.67
N SER A 426 44.12 -0.74 -1.72
CA SER A 426 44.42 -2.12 -2.15
C SER A 426 45.53 -2.78 -1.31
N ASP A 427 45.35 -2.81 0.01
CA ASP A 427 46.28 -3.42 0.96
C ASP A 427 46.10 -4.95 0.98
N GLU A 428 44.92 -5.42 1.36
CA GLU A 428 44.56 -6.84 1.53
C GLU A 428 43.99 -7.48 0.23
N TYR A 429 43.32 -6.68 -0.60
CA TYR A 429 42.66 -7.12 -1.83
C TYR A 429 43.19 -6.35 -3.05
N GLU A 430 43.00 -6.91 -4.24
CA GLU A 430 43.27 -6.22 -5.50
C GLU A 430 42.32 -5.01 -5.69
N PRO A 431 42.69 -4.03 -6.52
CA PRO A 431 41.80 -2.92 -6.86
C PRO A 431 40.47 -3.37 -7.48
N VAL A 432 39.41 -2.64 -7.18
CA VAL A 432 38.07 -2.88 -7.76
C VAL A 432 37.96 -2.20 -9.11
N ASP A 433 37.67 -2.95 -10.17
CA ASP A 433 37.28 -2.39 -11.47
C ASP A 433 35.76 -2.22 -11.54
N MET A 434 35.27 -1.10 -11.02
CA MET A 434 33.84 -0.81 -10.94
C MET A 434 33.25 -0.54 -12.34
N PRO A 435 32.16 -1.23 -12.75
CA PRO A 435 31.51 -1.03 -14.05
C PRO A 435 30.63 0.23 -14.06
N HIS A 436 31.24 1.40 -13.87
CA HIS A 436 30.60 2.70 -13.70
C HIS A 436 29.53 2.99 -14.76
N GLY A 437 29.89 2.90 -16.05
CA GLY A 437 28.97 3.21 -17.14
C GLY A 437 27.73 2.30 -17.18
N LYS A 438 27.91 1.01 -16.84
CA LYS A 438 26.80 0.04 -16.80
C LYS A 438 25.82 0.35 -15.66
N ILE A 439 26.34 0.78 -14.50
CA ILE A 439 25.51 1.13 -13.33
C ILE A 439 24.66 2.35 -13.67
N ILE A 440 25.26 3.44 -14.16
CA ILE A 440 24.54 4.68 -14.50
C ILE A 440 23.47 4.45 -15.58
N LEU A 441 23.79 3.70 -16.64
CA LEU A 441 22.82 3.37 -17.69
C LEU A 441 21.64 2.56 -17.13
N LYS A 442 21.89 1.65 -16.18
CA LYS A 442 20.82 0.87 -15.56
C LYS A 442 19.93 1.71 -14.65
N LEU A 443 20.53 2.59 -13.84
CA LEU A 443 19.80 3.53 -12.98
C LEU A 443 18.92 4.47 -13.81
N SER A 444 19.49 5.04 -14.87
CA SER A 444 18.78 5.86 -15.86
C SER A 444 17.59 5.11 -16.47
N GLU A 445 17.80 3.87 -16.91
CA GLU A 445 16.75 3.07 -17.53
C GLU A 445 15.57 2.83 -16.58
N ASN A 446 15.83 2.56 -15.30
CA ASN A 446 14.79 2.28 -14.31
C ASN A 446 13.89 3.50 -14.07
N ILE A 447 14.43 4.72 -14.17
CA ILE A 447 13.67 5.96 -13.90
C ILE A 447 13.19 6.70 -15.15
N LYS A 448 13.56 6.24 -16.37
CA LYS A 448 13.32 6.96 -17.63
C LYS A 448 11.87 7.36 -17.90
N ASN A 449 10.92 6.57 -17.41
CA ASN A 449 9.47 6.81 -17.58
C ASN A 449 8.80 7.37 -16.31
N ASN A 450 9.55 7.53 -15.22
CA ASN A 450 9.02 8.01 -13.96
C ASN A 450 8.86 9.54 -14.03
N LYS A 451 7.61 10.00 -14.06
CA LYS A 451 7.28 11.43 -14.20
C LYS A 451 7.69 12.26 -12.98
N LEU A 452 7.77 11.66 -11.79
CA LEU A 452 8.25 12.34 -10.59
C LEU A 452 9.76 12.58 -10.69
N ALA A 453 10.53 11.54 -11.04
CA ALA A 453 11.97 11.66 -11.23
C ALA A 453 12.30 12.67 -12.34
N LEU A 454 11.66 12.58 -13.51
CA LEU A 454 11.86 13.52 -14.62
C LEU A 454 11.52 14.97 -14.27
N TYR A 455 10.65 15.20 -13.30
CA TYR A 455 10.23 16.53 -12.89
C TYR A 455 11.18 17.14 -11.84
N PHE A 456 11.64 16.33 -10.87
CA PHE A 456 12.49 16.80 -9.78
C PHE A 456 13.98 16.74 -10.09
N HIS A 457 14.42 15.85 -11.00
CA HIS A 457 15.81 15.81 -11.49
C HIS A 457 15.96 16.76 -12.68
N ARG A 458 16.29 18.02 -12.38
CA ARG A 458 16.31 19.12 -13.35
C ARG A 458 17.53 19.12 -14.27
N ASP A 459 18.62 18.52 -13.82
CA ASP A 459 19.90 18.51 -14.53
C ASP A 459 20.41 17.07 -14.70
N LYS A 460 21.12 16.82 -15.82
CA LYS A 460 21.73 15.50 -16.09
C LYS A 460 22.65 15.02 -14.97
N THR A 461 23.31 15.95 -14.30
CA THR A 461 24.24 15.70 -13.20
C THR A 461 23.55 15.45 -11.86
N THR A 462 22.23 15.66 -11.75
CA THR A 462 21.47 15.36 -10.51
C THR A 462 21.57 13.88 -10.16
N LEU A 463 21.49 13.00 -11.16
CA LEU A 463 21.62 11.56 -10.94
C LEU A 463 23.02 11.19 -10.44
N CYS A 464 24.05 11.89 -10.92
CA CYS A 464 25.43 11.68 -10.47
C CYS A 464 25.61 12.00 -8.98
N GLN A 465 24.89 12.99 -8.47
CA GLN A 465 24.90 13.34 -7.04
C GLN A 465 24.30 12.27 -6.13
N GLY A 466 23.65 11.24 -6.70
CA GLY A 466 23.23 10.05 -5.97
C GLY A 466 24.39 9.31 -5.31
N CYS A 467 25.57 9.33 -5.96
CA CYS A 467 26.81 8.80 -5.39
C CYS A 467 27.81 9.92 -5.07
N HIS A 468 27.95 10.90 -5.98
CA HIS A 468 28.83 12.06 -5.83
C HIS A 468 28.16 13.18 -5.04
N HIS A 469 27.72 12.87 -3.83
CA HIS A 469 27.01 13.79 -2.95
C HIS A 469 27.92 14.90 -2.40
N ASN A 470 27.32 15.91 -1.75
CA ASN A 470 28.02 17.00 -1.04
C ASN A 470 29.04 17.79 -1.88
N SER A 471 28.91 17.72 -3.20
CA SER A 471 29.69 18.51 -4.17
C SER A 471 28.75 19.16 -5.20
N PRO A 472 29.14 20.30 -5.79
CA PRO A 472 28.37 20.91 -6.87
C PRO A 472 28.18 19.94 -8.05
N PRO A 473 27.00 19.90 -8.70
CA PRO A 473 26.76 19.01 -9.84
C PRO A 473 27.79 19.24 -10.96
N SER A 474 28.51 18.17 -11.35
CA SER A 474 29.60 18.25 -12.34
C SER A 474 29.71 16.94 -13.14
N GLN A 475 30.20 17.04 -14.38
CA GLN A 475 30.60 15.89 -15.20
C GLN A 475 31.93 15.26 -14.73
N LYS A 476 32.68 15.99 -13.91
CA LYS A 476 33.95 15.56 -13.30
C LYS A 476 33.87 15.80 -11.80
N PRO A 477 33.14 14.96 -11.05
CA PRO A 477 33.03 15.08 -9.60
C PRO A 477 34.37 14.76 -8.92
N PRO A 478 34.59 15.27 -7.69
CA PRO A 478 35.79 14.95 -6.90
C PRO A 478 35.84 13.47 -6.51
N GLY A 479 37.05 12.99 -6.22
CA GLY A 479 37.25 11.64 -5.71
C GLY A 479 36.77 11.49 -4.26
N CYS A 480 36.31 10.31 -3.87
CA CYS A 480 35.82 10.04 -2.51
C CYS A 480 36.86 10.37 -1.42
N ALA A 481 38.14 10.11 -1.71
CA ALA A 481 39.26 10.32 -0.81
C ALA A 481 39.55 11.79 -0.48
N GLU A 482 39.10 12.75 -1.30
CA GLU A 482 39.25 14.18 -1.02
C GLU A 482 38.50 14.58 0.26
N CYS A 483 37.42 13.88 0.55
CA CYS A 483 36.61 14.08 1.75
C CYS A 483 36.82 12.94 2.77
N HIS A 484 36.73 11.68 2.36
CA HIS A 484 36.74 10.52 3.26
C HIS A 484 38.15 10.01 3.61
N GLY A 485 39.15 10.89 3.60
CA GLY A 485 40.56 10.53 3.77
C GLY A 485 40.97 10.07 5.17
N LYS A 486 42.26 9.71 5.32
CA LYS A 486 42.90 9.45 6.62
C LYS A 486 43.51 10.76 7.17
N PRO A 487 43.40 11.05 8.48
CA PRO A 487 42.70 10.27 9.50
C PRO A 487 41.17 10.48 9.45
N PHE A 488 40.42 9.45 9.86
CA PHE A 488 39.00 9.59 10.17
C PHE A 488 38.82 10.64 11.27
N ASP A 489 37.88 11.56 11.07
CA ASP A 489 37.57 12.56 12.10
C ASP A 489 36.57 11.95 13.09
N GLU A 490 37.07 11.50 14.24
CA GLU A 490 36.23 10.96 15.33
C GLU A 490 35.19 11.95 15.84
N LYS A 491 35.34 13.26 15.56
CA LYS A 491 34.39 14.30 15.95
C LYS A 491 33.27 14.48 14.93
N ASP A 492 33.45 14.01 13.70
CA ASP A 492 32.43 14.03 12.65
C ASP A 492 32.04 12.60 12.24
N ILE A 493 31.25 11.97 13.10
CA ILE A 493 30.74 10.60 12.90
C ILE A 493 29.89 10.49 11.62
N SER A 494 29.37 11.60 11.09
CA SER A 494 28.60 11.61 9.85
C SER A 494 29.46 11.38 8.60
N LYS A 495 30.78 11.51 8.73
CA LYS A 495 31.76 11.34 7.65
C LYS A 495 32.61 10.08 7.85
N PRO A 496 32.18 8.92 7.37
CA PRO A 496 32.95 7.67 7.50
C PRO A 496 34.35 7.77 6.86
N GLY A 497 35.31 6.98 7.35
CA GLY A 497 36.58 6.80 6.63
C GLY A 497 36.39 6.09 5.29
N LEU A 498 37.36 6.22 4.37
CA LEU A 498 37.25 5.79 2.97
C LEU A 498 36.74 4.34 2.77
N LYS A 499 37.23 3.38 3.57
CA LYS A 499 36.78 1.98 3.52
C LYS A 499 35.29 1.83 3.83
N ALA A 500 34.84 2.49 4.88
CA ALA A 500 33.45 2.47 5.29
C ALA A 500 32.56 3.23 4.28
N ALA A 501 33.04 4.35 3.72
CA ALA A 501 32.32 5.11 2.71
C ALA A 501 31.97 4.24 1.48
N TYR A 502 32.96 3.51 0.93
CA TYR A 502 32.71 2.59 -0.18
C TYR A 502 31.79 1.43 0.20
N HIS A 503 32.04 0.75 1.33
CA HIS A 503 31.22 -0.40 1.72
C HIS A 503 29.77 0.00 1.99
N MET A 504 29.52 1.09 2.72
CA MET A 504 28.16 1.55 2.98
C MET A 504 27.46 1.95 1.68
N GLN A 505 28.08 2.78 0.83
CA GLN A 505 27.45 3.22 -0.40
C GLN A 505 27.17 2.07 -1.39
N CYS A 506 28.12 1.15 -1.59
CA CYS A 506 27.94 0.03 -2.51
C CYS A 506 26.95 -1.01 -1.99
N MET A 507 27.15 -1.48 -0.76
CA MET A 507 26.38 -2.61 -0.22
C MET A 507 24.94 -2.21 0.10
N GLU A 508 24.72 -0.98 0.58
CA GLU A 508 23.37 -0.51 0.92
C GLU A 508 22.55 -0.23 -0.35
N CYS A 509 23.17 0.33 -1.38
CA CYS A 509 22.54 0.44 -2.70
C CYS A 509 22.11 -0.95 -3.21
N HIS A 510 23.00 -1.95 -3.15
CA HIS A 510 22.64 -3.32 -3.55
C HIS A 510 21.52 -3.90 -2.70
N ARG A 511 21.55 -3.69 -1.38
CA ARG A 511 20.53 -4.19 -0.46
C ARG A 511 19.16 -3.58 -0.73
N ILE A 512 19.08 -2.26 -0.85
CA ILE A 512 17.83 -1.52 -1.08
C ILE A 512 17.27 -1.82 -2.47
N MET A 513 18.15 -1.83 -3.48
CA MET A 513 17.78 -2.14 -4.86
C MET A 513 17.65 -3.65 -5.11
N ASP A 514 17.74 -4.49 -4.07
CA ASP A 514 17.60 -5.95 -4.13
C ASP A 514 18.41 -6.57 -5.28
N ILE A 515 19.67 -6.16 -5.36
CA ILE A 515 20.68 -6.64 -6.30
C ILE A 515 21.33 -7.88 -5.70
N GLN A 516 21.07 -9.03 -6.33
CA GLN A 516 21.51 -10.33 -5.82
C GLN A 516 23.00 -10.61 -6.02
N LYS A 517 23.66 -9.92 -6.96
CA LYS A 517 25.09 -10.10 -7.27
C LYS A 517 25.79 -8.77 -7.49
N PRO A 518 26.96 -8.55 -6.87
CA PRO A 518 27.55 -9.36 -5.79
C PRO A 518 26.71 -9.27 -4.50
N ALA A 519 26.63 -10.38 -3.77
CA ALA A 519 26.00 -10.39 -2.46
C ALA A 519 26.89 -9.64 -1.46
N SER A 520 26.30 -8.97 -0.46
CA SER A 520 27.05 -8.23 0.56
C SER A 520 28.03 -9.11 1.35
N THR A 521 27.81 -10.42 1.41
CA THR A 521 28.69 -11.40 2.07
C THR A 521 29.75 -12.00 1.12
N ASP A 522 29.69 -11.68 -0.17
CA ASP A 522 30.60 -12.18 -1.20
C ASP A 522 31.72 -11.15 -1.47
N CYS A 523 32.74 -11.16 -0.61
CA CYS A 523 33.89 -10.26 -0.71
C CYS A 523 34.57 -10.32 -2.10
N LEU A 524 34.70 -11.54 -2.65
CA LEU A 524 35.34 -11.78 -3.94
C LEU A 524 34.48 -11.39 -5.13
N GLY A 525 33.19 -11.15 -4.91
CA GLY A 525 32.29 -10.60 -5.92
C GLY A 525 32.61 -9.15 -6.31
N CYS A 526 33.38 -8.43 -5.49
CA CYS A 526 33.80 -7.04 -5.76
C CYS A 526 35.32 -6.90 -5.96
N HIS A 527 36.12 -7.59 -5.16
CA HIS A 527 37.59 -7.47 -5.19
C HIS A 527 38.26 -8.83 -4.98
N ASP A 528 39.19 -9.17 -5.88
CA ASP A 528 39.95 -10.42 -5.80
C ASP A 528 40.97 -10.39 -4.63
N GLU A 529 41.29 -11.56 -4.08
CA GLU A 529 42.39 -11.67 -3.12
C GLU A 529 43.72 -11.30 -3.78
N LYS A 530 44.51 -10.49 -3.06
CA LYS A 530 45.85 -10.16 -3.50
C LYS A 530 46.73 -11.41 -3.41
N LYS A 531 47.24 -11.89 -4.54
CA LYS A 531 48.13 -13.05 -4.53
C LYS A 531 49.37 -12.71 -3.71
N SER A 532 49.67 -13.47 -2.65
CA SER A 532 50.89 -13.26 -1.87
C SER A 532 52.07 -13.34 -2.82
N LYS A 533 52.91 -12.30 -2.87
CA LYS A 533 54.22 -12.39 -3.55
C LYS A 533 54.97 -13.54 -2.89
N LYS A 534 55.11 -14.64 -3.62
CA LYS A 534 55.98 -15.76 -3.23
C LYS A 534 57.43 -15.37 -3.45
#